data_AF-A0A7S1VGR6-F1
#
_entry.id   AF-A0A7S1VGR6-F1
#
_cell.length_a   1.000
_cell.length_b   1.000
_cell.length_c   1.000
_cell.angle_alpha   90.00
_cell.angle_beta   90.00
_cell.angle_gamma   90.00
#
_symmetry.space_group_name_H-M   'P 1'
#
loop_
_entity.id
_entity.type
_entity.pdbx_description
1 polymer ?
#
loop_
_entity_poly.entity_id
_entity_poly.type
_entity_poly.pdbx_seq_one_letter_code
_entity_poly.pdbx_strand_id
1 'polypeptide(L)'
;WDTSIYHLLKDVPCHADFFRYIQWHNLAFTILNGFMQIPAYTLHYENFESRFNETAKEVLDFLELEQVQHFPEFVLGKQYQDYFEEDEKVRVKEALRSMASIETWRNVQHYFDGIEA
;
A
#
# COMPACT_ATOMS: atom_id res chain seq x y z
N TRP A 1 6.13 -10.29 -22.37
CA TRP A 1 5.03 -10.20 -21.39
C TRP A 1 4.15 -11.41 -21.60
N ASP A 2 3.77 -12.11 -20.53
CA ASP A 2 2.69 -13.09 -20.64
C ASP A 2 1.43 -12.36 -21.11
N THR A 3 0.78 -12.90 -22.13
CA THR A 3 -0.44 -12.33 -22.72
C THR A 3 -1.53 -12.14 -21.65
N SER A 4 -1.52 -12.97 -20.60
CA SER A 4 -2.45 -12.89 -19.47
C SER A 4 -2.34 -11.56 -18.70
N ILE A 5 -1.13 -11.11 -18.37
CA ILE A 5 -0.87 -9.88 -17.60
C ILE A 5 -1.24 -8.65 -18.43
N TYR A 6 -0.94 -8.68 -19.73
CA TYR A 6 -1.31 -7.58 -20.62
C TYR A 6 -2.83 -7.38 -20.66
N HIS A 7 -3.61 -8.46 -20.70
CA HIS A 7 -5.07 -8.38 -20.71
C HIS A 7 -5.66 -7.84 -19.41
N LEU A 8 -5.01 -8.04 -18.26
CA LEU A 8 -5.44 -7.47 -16.98
C LEU A 8 -5.19 -5.96 -16.90
N LEU A 9 -4.15 -5.46 -17.58
CA LEU A 9 -3.68 -4.09 -17.43
C LEU A 9 -4.08 -3.15 -18.59
N LYS A 10 -4.43 -3.67 -19.77
CA LYS A 10 -4.68 -2.86 -20.97
C LYS A 10 -5.73 -1.75 -20.78
N ASP A 11 -6.72 -1.98 -19.93
CA ASP A 11 -7.83 -1.04 -19.67
C ASP A 11 -7.69 -0.32 -18.32
N VAL A 12 -6.55 -0.50 -17.64
CA VAL A 12 -6.23 0.18 -16.38
C VAL A 12 -5.57 1.53 -16.70
N PRO A 13 -6.11 2.67 -16.22
CA PRO A 13 -5.44 3.96 -16.36
C PRO A 13 -4.09 3.92 -15.63
N CYS A 14 -3.07 4.56 -16.21
CA CYS A 14 -1.71 4.53 -15.68
C CYS A 14 -1.17 3.10 -15.42
N HIS A 15 -1.54 2.12 -16.24
CA HIS A 15 -1.18 0.70 -16.06
C HIS A 15 0.31 0.45 -15.77
N ALA A 16 1.22 1.22 -16.37
CA ALA A 16 2.66 1.08 -16.14
C ALA A 16 3.05 1.42 -14.70
N ASP A 17 2.39 2.40 -14.07
CA ASP A 17 2.64 2.80 -12.69
C ASP A 17 2.10 1.75 -11.71
N PHE A 18 0.88 1.25 -11.94
CA PHE A 18 0.33 0.14 -11.14
C PHE A 18 1.18 -1.12 -11.27
N PHE A 19 1.60 -1.49 -12.48
CA PHE A 19 2.51 -2.61 -12.69
C PHE A 19 3.79 -2.45 -11.87
N ARG A 20 4.45 -1.29 -11.98
CA ARG A 20 5.70 -1.01 -11.26
C ARG A 20 5.48 -1.05 -9.75
N TYR A 21 4.39 -0.47 -9.26
CA TYR A 21 4.02 -0.48 -7.85
C TYR A 21 3.90 -1.91 -7.33
N ILE A 22 3.13 -2.76 -8.01
CA ILE A 22 2.88 -4.15 -7.60
C ILE A 22 4.18 -4.94 -7.59
N GLN A 23 4.95 -4.89 -8.68
CA GLN A 23 6.19 -5.67 -8.80
C GLN A 23 7.23 -5.23 -7.78
N TRP A 24 7.37 -3.93 -7.54
CA TRP A 24 8.29 -3.42 -6.53
C TRP A 24 7.94 -3.94 -5.13
N HIS A 25 6.66 -3.87 -4.73
CA HIS A 25 6.23 -4.33 -3.40
C HIS A 25 6.32 -5.85 -3.25
N ASN A 26 5.95 -6.62 -4.29
CA ASN A 26 6.12 -8.08 -4.30
C ASN A 26 7.59 -8.45 -4.04
N LEU A 27 8.52 -7.78 -4.72
CA LEU A 27 9.96 -8.01 -4.56
C LEU A 27 10.45 -7.57 -3.18
N ALA A 28 10.00 -6.41 -2.69
CA ALA A 28 10.37 -5.91 -1.38
C ALA A 28 9.99 -6.90 -0.27
N PHE A 29 8.74 -7.39 -0.26
CA PHE A 29 8.31 -8.40 0.71
C PHE A 29 9.05 -9.73 0.56
N THR A 30 9.33 -10.15 -0.68
CA THR A 30 10.11 -11.36 -0.94
C THR A 30 11.52 -11.26 -0.33
N ILE A 31 12.18 -10.11 -0.51
CA ILE A 31 13.53 -9.86 0.03
C ILE A 31 13.49 -9.78 1.55
N LEU A 32 12.60 -8.97 2.11
CA LEU A 32 12.53 -8.75 3.56
C LEU A 32 12.15 -10.03 4.31
N ASN A 33 11.06 -10.69 3.90
CA ASN A 33 10.50 -11.83 4.63
C ASN A 33 11.15 -13.16 4.25
N GLY A 34 11.51 -13.33 2.97
CA GLY A 34 12.02 -14.60 2.46
C GLY A 34 13.53 -14.75 2.59
N PHE A 35 14.29 -13.70 2.29
CA PHE A 35 15.74 -13.80 2.16
C PHE A 35 16.52 -13.20 3.34
N MET A 36 16.20 -11.96 3.72
CA MET A 36 16.97 -11.24 4.74
C MET A 36 16.52 -11.59 6.17
N GLN A 37 15.22 -11.88 6.36
CA GLN A 37 14.62 -12.18 7.65
C GLN A 37 14.89 -11.10 8.72
N ILE A 38 14.93 -9.84 8.28
CA ILE A 38 15.13 -8.69 9.17
C ILE A 38 13.77 -8.23 9.67
N PRO A 39 13.63 -7.89 10.96
CA PRO A 39 12.43 -7.24 11.48
C PRO A 39 12.09 -6.00 10.65
N ALA A 40 10.88 -5.97 10.08
CA ALA A 40 10.38 -4.87 9.29
C ALA A 40 9.02 -4.44 9.85
N TYR A 41 8.83 -3.12 9.97
CA TYR A 41 7.55 -2.53 10.36
C TYR A 41 6.91 -1.88 9.13
N THR A 42 5.72 -2.35 8.77
CA THR A 42 4.95 -1.78 7.66
C THR A 42 4.03 -0.69 8.20
N LEU A 43 4.20 0.52 7.69
CA LEU A 43 3.49 1.71 8.12
C LEU A 43 2.58 2.22 7.00
N HIS A 44 1.31 2.43 7.31
CA HIS A 44 0.36 3.07 6.40
C HIS A 44 0.25 4.56 6.75
N TYR A 45 0.42 5.42 5.75
CA TYR A 45 0.46 6.87 5.96
C TYR A 45 -0.86 7.40 6.57
N GLU A 46 -1.99 6.81 6.17
CA GLU A 46 -3.34 7.15 6.60
C GLU A 46 -3.58 6.87 8.09
N ASN A 47 -2.74 6.04 8.72
CA ASN A 47 -2.80 5.83 10.17
C ASN A 47 -2.40 7.10 10.93
N PHE A 48 -1.51 7.94 10.38
CA PHE A 48 -1.19 9.21 11.02
C PHE A 48 -2.37 10.19 11.04
N GLU A 49 -3.29 10.10 10.08
CA GLU A 49 -4.50 10.92 10.08
C GLU A 49 -5.49 10.47 11.17
N SER A 50 -5.73 9.16 11.27
CA SER A 50 -6.80 8.62 12.11
C SER A 50 -6.37 8.24 13.54
N ARG A 51 -5.08 7.96 13.76
CA ARG A 51 -4.51 7.44 15.02
C ARG A 51 -3.07 7.89 15.19
N PHE A 52 -2.85 9.20 15.12
CA PHE A 52 -1.52 9.80 15.09
C PHE A 52 -0.62 9.37 16.26
N ASN A 53 -1.08 9.55 17.50
CA ASN A 53 -0.28 9.29 18.69
C ASN A 53 0.07 7.81 18.82
N GLU A 54 -0.87 6.92 18.50
CA GLU A 54 -0.67 5.48 18.50
C GLU A 54 0.35 5.09 17.44
N THR A 55 0.19 5.57 16.21
CA THR A 55 1.08 5.28 15.09
C THR A 55 2.51 5.77 15.37
N ALA A 56 2.66 6.99 15.88
CA ALA A 56 3.95 7.55 16.20
C ALA A 56 4.64 6.78 17.35
N LYS A 57 3.86 6.32 18.33
CA LYS A 57 4.36 5.46 19.40
C LYS A 57 4.80 4.09 18.88
N GLU A 58 4.01 3.43 18.03
CA GLU A 58 4.38 2.14 17.43
C GLU A 58 5.71 2.22 16.66
N VAL A 59 5.95 3.33 15.96
CA VAL A 59 7.23 3.59 15.28
C VAL A 59 8.37 3.74 16.28
N LEU A 60 8.18 4.50 17.37
CA LEU A 60 9.21 4.63 18.41
C LEU A 60 9.49 3.30 19.10
N ASP A 61 8.45 2.52 19.43
CA ASP A 61 8.56 1.21 20.05
C ASP A 61 9.33 0.24 19.15
N PHE A 62 9.07 0.24 17.83
CA PHE A 62 9.83 -0.56 16.87
C PHE A 62 11.31 -0.16 16.79
N LEU A 63 11.61 1.12 16.97
CA LEU A 63 12.98 1.65 16.99
C LEU A 63 13.66 1.55 18.37
N GLU A 64 12.95 1.04 19.38
CA GLU A 64 13.39 0.99 20.78
C GLU A 64 13.77 2.38 21.33
N LEU A 65 13.00 3.40 20.96
CA LEU A 65 13.22 4.79 21.36
C LEU A 65 12.18 5.25 22.39
N GLU A 66 12.65 6.03 23.37
CA GLU A 66 11.75 6.71 24.31
C GLU A 66 11.17 7.99 23.72
N GLN A 67 9.89 8.23 23.96
CA GLN A 67 9.26 9.51 23.65
C GLN A 67 9.73 10.58 24.64
N VAL A 68 10.62 11.46 24.19
CA VAL A 68 11.14 12.57 25.02
C VAL A 68 10.26 13.82 25.01
N GLN A 69 9.39 13.97 24.01
CA GLN A 69 8.54 15.14 23.81
C GLN A 69 7.18 14.76 23.21
N HIS A 70 6.21 15.66 23.33
CA HIS A 70 4.91 15.50 22.68
C HIS A 70 5.09 15.48 21.16
N PHE A 71 4.32 14.62 20.49
CA PHE A 71 4.35 14.56 19.03
C PHE A 71 3.81 15.88 18.43
N PRO A 72 4.42 16.38 17.33
CA PRO A 72 3.92 17.56 16.64
C PRO A 72 2.54 17.29 16.04
N GLU A 73 1.75 18.33 15.78
CA GLU A 73 0.47 18.17 15.10
C GLU A 73 0.66 17.56 13.71
N PHE A 74 -0.14 16.54 13.38
CA PHE A 74 -0.14 15.95 12.04
C PHE A 74 -0.90 16.84 11.06
N VAL A 75 -0.20 17.34 10.06
CA VAL A 75 -0.80 18.12 8.98
C VAL A 75 -1.22 17.18 7.86
N LEU A 76 -2.52 17.11 7.61
CA LEU A 76 -3.08 16.26 6.58
C LEU A 76 -2.54 16.65 5.18
N GLY A 77 -2.17 15.62 4.42
CA GLY A 77 -1.70 15.76 3.04
C GLY A 77 -2.83 15.85 2.01
N LYS A 78 -2.46 15.57 0.76
CA LYS A 78 -3.39 15.53 -0.38
C LYS A 78 -4.18 14.22 -0.39
N GLN A 79 -5.47 14.30 -0.69
CA GLN A 79 -6.28 13.12 -1.02
C GLN A 79 -6.41 12.98 -2.55
N TYR A 80 -6.36 11.73 -3.04
CA TYR A 80 -6.29 11.40 -4.46
C TYR A 80 -7.44 10.48 -4.92
N GLN A 81 -8.51 10.39 -4.14
CA GLN A 81 -9.64 9.48 -4.41
C GLN A 81 -10.42 9.84 -5.68
N ASP A 82 -10.36 11.11 -6.10
CA ASP A 82 -11.19 11.66 -7.19
C ASP A 82 -10.47 11.67 -8.55
N TYR A 83 -9.28 11.06 -8.67
CA TYR A 83 -8.55 10.98 -9.95
C TYR A 83 -9.00 9.84 -10.86
N PHE A 84 -9.76 8.88 -10.33
CA PHE A 84 -10.22 7.71 -11.05
C PHE A 84 -11.72 7.59 -10.95
N GLU A 85 -12.35 7.19 -12.05
CA GLU A 85 -13.77 6.83 -12.07
C GLU A 85 -14.00 5.50 -11.34
N GLU A 86 -15.23 5.25 -10.88
CA GLU A 86 -15.53 4.04 -10.10
C GLU A 86 -15.24 2.73 -10.86
N ASP A 87 -15.52 2.69 -12.17
CA ASP A 87 -15.22 1.53 -13.01
C ASP A 87 -13.70 1.34 -13.23
N GLU A 88 -12.93 2.42 -13.24
CA GLU A 88 -11.48 2.36 -13.26
C GLU A 88 -10.92 1.78 -11.97
N LYS A 89 -11.47 2.18 -10.82
CA LYS A 89 -11.08 1.63 -9.52
C LYS A 89 -11.36 0.13 -9.42
N VAL A 90 -12.48 -0.35 -9.97
CA VAL A 90 -12.77 -1.80 -10.07
C VAL A 90 -11.72 -2.51 -10.91
N ARG A 91 -11.36 -1.99 -12.10
CA ARG A 91 -10.30 -2.59 -12.95
C ARG A 91 -8.94 -2.61 -12.26
N VAL A 92 -8.59 -1.52 -11.56
CA VAL A 92 -7.35 -1.44 -10.76
C VAL A 92 -7.36 -2.49 -9.66
N LYS A 93 -8.47 -2.66 -8.94
CA LYS A 93 -8.65 -3.68 -7.88
C LYS A 93 -8.40 -5.09 -8.43
N GLU A 94 -9.02 -5.42 -9.56
CA GLU A 94 -8.86 -6.73 -10.21
C GLU A 94 -7.42 -6.99 -10.63
N ALA A 95 -6.79 -6.02 -11.30
CA ALA A 95 -5.40 -6.13 -11.73
C ALA A 95 -4.45 -6.30 -10.52
N LEU A 96 -4.61 -5.49 -9.46
CA LEU A 96 -3.81 -5.64 -8.24
C LEU A 96 -4.02 -7.00 -7.59
N ARG A 97 -5.28 -7.43 -7.41
CA ARG A 97 -5.60 -8.69 -6.75
C ARG A 97 -5.02 -9.90 -7.49
N SER A 98 -5.00 -9.87 -8.82
CA SER A 98 -4.47 -10.95 -9.63
C SER A 98 -2.93 -10.98 -9.67
N MET A 99 -2.27 -9.84 -9.52
CA MET A 99 -0.82 -9.72 -9.70
C MET A 99 -0.01 -9.59 -8.41
N ALA A 100 -0.63 -9.13 -7.33
CA ALA A 100 0.00 -8.96 -6.04
C ALA A 100 0.31 -10.31 -5.39
N SER A 101 1.44 -10.40 -4.67
CA SER A 101 1.65 -11.48 -3.72
C SER A 101 0.63 -11.38 -2.59
N ILE A 102 0.51 -12.44 -1.79
CA ILE A 102 -0.39 -12.46 -0.63
C ILE A 102 -0.05 -11.31 0.35
N GLU A 103 1.24 -11.04 0.57
CA GLU A 103 1.74 -9.97 1.43
C GLU A 103 1.42 -8.59 0.86
N THR A 104 1.71 -8.37 -0.42
CA THR A 104 1.36 -7.10 -1.07
C THR A 104 -0.14 -6.85 -1.01
N TRP A 105 -0.96 -7.84 -1.37
CA TRP A 105 -2.42 -7.71 -1.33
C TRP A 105 -2.93 -7.41 0.08
N ARG A 106 -2.42 -8.13 1.10
CA ARG A 106 -2.81 -7.91 2.50
C ARG A 106 -2.60 -6.46 2.94
N ASN A 107 -1.55 -5.81 2.46
CA ASN A 107 -1.19 -4.43 2.83
C ASN A 107 -1.89 -3.36 1.98
N VAL A 108 -2.56 -3.70 0.88
CA VAL A 108 -3.18 -2.70 -0.02
C VAL A 108 -4.67 -2.91 -0.24
N GLN A 109 -5.22 -4.06 0.14
CA GLN A 109 -6.62 -4.40 -0.11
C GLN A 109 -7.61 -3.41 0.52
N HIS A 110 -7.26 -2.82 1.67
CA HIS A 110 -8.11 -1.89 2.39
C HIS A 110 -8.38 -0.59 1.60
N TYR A 111 -7.52 -0.22 0.64
CA TYR A 111 -7.78 0.90 -0.27
C TYR A 111 -8.96 0.63 -1.23
N PHE A 112 -9.42 -0.61 -1.31
CA PHE A 112 -10.54 -1.02 -2.15
C PHE A 112 -11.78 -1.44 -1.35
N ASP A 113 -11.81 -1.12 -0.06
CA ASP A 113 -12.99 -1.32 0.79
C ASP A 113 -14.12 -0.40 0.32
N GLY A 114 -15.34 -0.92 0.18
CA GLY A 114 -16.48 -0.19 -0.36
C GLY A 114 -16.53 -0.09 -1.90
N ILE A 115 -15.51 -0.59 -2.61
CA ILE A 115 -15.51 -0.68 -4.07
C ILE A 115 -16.07 -2.05 -4.47
N GLU A 116 -17.33 -2.07 -4.90
CA GLU A 116 -18.01 -3.27 -5.41
C GLU A 116 -17.80 -3.41 -6.92
N ALA A 117 -17.78 -4.67 -7.40
CA ALA A 117 -17.61 -5.00 -8.82
C ALA A 117 -18.96 -5.08 -9.54
#